data_AF-A0A4Q8U8M4-F1
#
_entry.id   AF-A0A4Q8U8M4-F1
#
_cell.length_a   1.000
_cell.length_b   1.000
_cell.length_c   1.000
_cell.angle_alpha   90.00
_cell.angle_beta   90.00
_cell.angle_gamma   90.00
#
_symmetry.space_group_name_H-M   'P 1'
#
loop_
_entity.id
_entity.type
_entity.pdbx_description
1 polymer ?
#
loop_
_entity_poly.entity_id
_entity_poly.type
_entity_poly.pdbx_seq_one_letter_code
_entity_poly.pdbx_strand_id
1 'polypeptide(L)'
;MMIKTLLFGAGASAKAFMSNCAEEREFVGIVDNDKNKDGQVLDGVVICGPEKLTEFTYDEIVITTQWASEVKTQLIDSLGIAPEKICIPPKSKLKKQTPPFYNEVTRAFGRKIICELSAIAIERNVPLVLDFGTLLGVIRERDIIAWDDDIDMSVPEGFFDLTIDVIERFISQDNSGVSWQVEKTLDKSGRGMGIVLLFVDPENSLSDFKTTFSIREFKEGKSIHLPSLGMWFSPEEHFRHAETINWYGNSIQIPAKAKDYLAFLYGDDWHTPKKNITFSDYANTQAVEFSEFLDAGLHVDKDTQ
;
A
#
# COMPACT_ATOMS: atom_id res chain seq x y z
N MET A 1 -14.40 12.22 -0.47
CA MET A 1 -15.49 11.69 -1.31
C MET A 1 -14.79 11.07 -2.51
N MET A 2 -15.03 9.79 -2.83
CA MET A 2 -14.40 9.14 -3.98
C MET A 2 -14.94 9.74 -5.28
N ILE A 3 -14.09 9.81 -6.31
CA ILE A 3 -14.49 10.31 -7.63
C ILE A 3 -15.33 9.21 -8.30
N LYS A 4 -16.54 9.55 -8.77
CA LYS A 4 -17.38 8.60 -9.51
C LYS A 4 -16.88 8.50 -10.93
N THR A 5 -16.29 7.36 -11.26
CA THR A 5 -15.58 7.14 -12.52
C THR A 5 -16.31 6.13 -13.39
N LEU A 6 -16.64 6.53 -14.61
CA LEU A 6 -17.07 5.62 -15.68
C LEU A 6 -15.84 5.24 -16.52
N LEU A 7 -15.71 3.98 -16.93
CA LEU A 7 -14.63 3.56 -17.83
C LEU A 7 -15.14 3.41 -19.26
N PHE A 8 -14.33 3.78 -20.25
CA PHE A 8 -14.60 3.45 -21.66
C PHE A 8 -13.57 2.45 -22.17
N GLY A 9 -14.03 1.23 -22.42
CA GLY A 9 -13.25 0.03 -22.75
C GLY A 9 -13.30 -1.00 -21.62
N ALA A 10 -13.73 -2.22 -21.91
CA ALA A 10 -13.80 -3.33 -20.96
C ALA A 10 -12.68 -4.36 -21.20
N GLY A 11 -11.43 -3.87 -21.28
CA GLY A 11 -10.25 -4.68 -21.57
C GLY A 11 -9.37 -4.95 -20.34
N ALA A 12 -8.22 -5.59 -20.54
CA ALA A 12 -7.23 -5.81 -19.47
C ALA A 12 -6.76 -4.49 -18.82
N SER A 13 -6.68 -3.42 -19.61
CA SER A 13 -6.35 -2.08 -19.15
C SER A 13 -7.39 -1.48 -18.21
N ALA A 14 -8.68 -1.82 -18.39
CA ALA A 14 -9.75 -1.40 -17.49
C ALA A 14 -9.60 -2.09 -16.13
N LYS A 15 -9.36 -3.40 -16.14
CA LYS A 15 -9.06 -4.18 -14.93
C LYS A 15 -7.84 -3.65 -14.19
N ALA A 16 -6.76 -3.36 -14.90
CA ALA A 16 -5.57 -2.75 -14.32
C ALA A 16 -5.88 -1.37 -13.72
N PHE A 17 -6.61 -0.52 -14.44
CA PHE A 17 -6.97 0.81 -13.95
C PHE A 17 -7.84 0.76 -12.70
N MET A 18 -8.85 -0.13 -12.68
CA MET A 18 -9.70 -0.33 -11.50
C MET A 18 -8.88 -0.74 -10.29
N SER A 19 -7.98 -1.72 -10.46
CA SER A 19 -7.08 -2.16 -9.38
C SER A 19 -6.14 -1.05 -8.91
N ASN A 20 -5.55 -0.29 -9.84
CA ASN A 20 -4.52 0.71 -9.56
C ASN A 20 -5.05 2.04 -8.99
N CYS A 21 -6.37 2.22 -8.96
CA CYS A 21 -7.03 3.47 -8.58
C CYS A 21 -8.24 3.28 -7.65
N ALA A 22 -8.42 2.08 -7.07
CA ALA A 22 -9.58 1.73 -6.25
C ALA A 22 -9.72 2.59 -4.97
N GLU A 23 -8.62 3.10 -4.42
CA GLU A 23 -8.65 3.91 -3.18
C GLU A 23 -9.23 5.31 -3.39
N GLU A 24 -9.15 5.84 -4.61
CA GLU A 24 -9.54 7.22 -4.93
C GLU A 24 -10.89 7.29 -5.67
N ARG A 25 -11.39 6.16 -6.20
CA ARG A 25 -12.47 6.13 -7.19
C ARG A 25 -13.53 5.09 -6.87
N GLU A 26 -14.77 5.49 -7.14
CA GLU A 26 -15.93 4.60 -7.20
C GLU A 26 -16.21 4.30 -8.68
N PHE A 27 -16.05 3.05 -9.11
CA PHE A 27 -16.32 2.65 -10.50
C PHE A 27 -17.80 2.35 -10.70
N VAL A 28 -18.50 3.26 -11.36
CA VAL A 28 -19.97 3.20 -11.50
C VAL A 28 -20.44 2.39 -12.71
N GLY A 29 -19.55 2.14 -13.67
CA GLY A 29 -19.87 1.41 -14.90
C GLY A 29 -18.71 1.36 -15.90
N ILE A 30 -18.83 0.46 -16.86
CA ILE A 30 -17.93 0.36 -18.00
C ILE A 30 -18.74 0.44 -19.29
N VAL A 31 -18.31 1.27 -20.23
CA VAL A 31 -18.89 1.41 -21.56
C VAL A 31 -17.97 0.76 -22.58
N ASP A 32 -18.49 -0.09 -23.46
CA ASP A 32 -17.71 -0.71 -24.54
C ASP A 32 -18.54 -0.76 -25.84
N ASN A 33 -17.89 -0.51 -26.98
CA ASN A 33 -18.54 -0.56 -28.29
C ASN A 33 -18.81 -2.01 -28.75
N ASP A 34 -18.15 -2.99 -28.13
CA ASP A 34 -18.39 -4.41 -28.41
C ASP A 34 -19.71 -4.87 -27.77
N LYS A 35 -20.75 -4.98 -28.60
CA LYS A 35 -22.09 -5.42 -28.18
C LYS A 35 -22.11 -6.80 -27.51
N ASN A 36 -21.11 -7.65 -27.75
CA ASN A 36 -21.04 -8.96 -27.09
C ASN A 36 -20.75 -8.84 -25.58
N LYS A 37 -20.26 -7.68 -25.13
CA LYS A 37 -19.96 -7.40 -23.72
C LYS A 37 -21.11 -6.72 -22.97
N ASP A 38 -22.18 -6.28 -23.65
CA ASP A 38 -23.32 -5.64 -22.99
C ASP A 38 -23.96 -6.59 -21.98
N GLY A 39 -24.14 -6.11 -20.75
CA GLY A 39 -24.68 -6.89 -19.63
C GLY A 39 -23.66 -7.81 -18.94
N GLN A 40 -22.41 -7.90 -19.40
CA GLN A 40 -21.35 -8.60 -18.67
C GLN A 40 -20.91 -7.80 -17.45
N VAL A 41 -20.18 -8.46 -16.54
CA VAL A 41 -19.63 -7.84 -15.33
C VAL A 41 -18.12 -8.07 -15.29
N LEU A 42 -17.34 -7.01 -15.05
CA LEU A 42 -15.90 -7.06 -14.85
C LEU A 42 -15.58 -6.55 -13.44
N ASP A 43 -15.04 -7.44 -12.60
CA ASP A 43 -14.68 -7.14 -11.20
C ASP A 43 -15.81 -6.43 -10.42
N GLY A 44 -17.06 -6.87 -10.63
CA GLY A 44 -18.25 -6.32 -9.97
C GLY A 44 -18.89 -5.11 -10.65
N VAL A 45 -18.27 -4.56 -11.70
CA VAL A 45 -18.77 -3.40 -12.45
C VAL A 45 -19.45 -3.85 -13.75
N VAL A 46 -20.67 -3.34 -14.00
CA VAL A 46 -21.44 -3.69 -15.21
C VAL A 46 -20.84 -3.07 -16.47
N ILE A 47 -20.79 -3.85 -17.54
CA ILE A 47 -20.43 -3.40 -18.88
C ILE A 47 -21.71 -3.14 -19.68
N CYS A 48 -21.77 -2.00 -20.35
CA CYS A 48 -22.90 -1.58 -21.17
C CYS A 48 -22.46 -0.98 -22.51
N GLY A 49 -23.40 -0.93 -23.45
CA GLY A 49 -23.20 -0.17 -24.68
C GLY A 49 -23.25 1.35 -24.46
N PRO A 50 -22.66 2.16 -25.36
CA PRO A 50 -22.62 3.62 -25.21
C PRO A 50 -24.00 4.30 -25.18
N GLU A 51 -25.04 3.63 -25.68
CA GLU A 51 -26.41 4.11 -25.65
C GLU A 51 -26.98 4.24 -24.22
N LYS A 52 -26.42 3.51 -23.24
CA LYS A 52 -26.86 3.54 -21.82
C LYS A 52 -26.06 4.53 -20.99
N LEU A 53 -25.15 5.30 -21.58
CA LEU A 53 -24.25 6.19 -20.85
C LEU A 53 -25.01 7.25 -20.03
N THR A 54 -26.17 7.70 -20.51
CA THR A 54 -27.05 8.66 -19.81
C THR A 54 -27.72 8.10 -18.55
N GLU A 55 -27.68 6.78 -18.34
CA GLU A 55 -28.22 6.11 -17.15
C GLU A 55 -27.26 6.24 -15.94
N PHE A 56 -26.00 6.62 -16.17
CA PHE A 56 -24.98 6.72 -15.12
C PHE A 56 -24.85 8.14 -14.58
N THR A 57 -24.65 8.24 -13.26
CA THR A 57 -24.19 9.47 -12.61
C THR A 57 -22.69 9.35 -12.35
N TYR A 58 -21.89 10.21 -12.98
CA TYR A 58 -20.43 10.18 -12.88
C TYR A 58 -19.80 11.58 -12.95
N ASP A 59 -18.64 11.71 -12.33
CA ASP A 59 -17.82 12.92 -12.34
C ASP A 59 -16.91 12.95 -13.57
N GLU A 60 -16.29 11.81 -13.90
CA GLU A 60 -15.38 11.64 -15.04
C GLU A 60 -15.62 10.35 -15.83
N ILE A 61 -15.21 10.36 -17.09
CA ILE A 61 -15.07 9.17 -17.92
C ILE A 61 -13.60 8.95 -18.30
N VAL A 62 -13.06 7.79 -17.93
CA VAL A 62 -11.66 7.42 -18.17
C VAL A 62 -11.59 6.45 -19.36
N ILE A 63 -10.82 6.82 -20.38
CA ILE A 63 -10.61 5.98 -21.56
C ILE A 63 -9.53 4.94 -21.26
N THR A 64 -9.91 3.66 -21.26
CA THR A 64 -9.02 2.53 -20.91
C THR A 64 -8.78 1.57 -22.10
N THR A 65 -9.00 2.05 -23.32
CA THR A 65 -8.78 1.28 -24.56
C THR A 65 -7.62 1.86 -25.38
N GLN A 66 -7.04 1.03 -26.25
CA GLN A 66 -5.99 1.46 -27.18
C GLN A 66 -6.49 2.46 -28.24
N TRP A 67 -7.80 2.47 -28.51
CA TRP A 67 -8.47 3.33 -29.48
C TRP A 67 -8.86 4.69 -28.87
N ALA A 68 -7.93 5.30 -28.13
CA ALA A 68 -8.27 6.43 -27.26
C ALA A 68 -8.69 7.68 -28.04
N SER A 69 -8.06 7.92 -29.21
CA SER A 69 -8.40 9.04 -30.09
C SER A 69 -9.82 8.89 -30.65
N GLU A 70 -10.15 7.71 -31.16
CA GLU A 70 -11.46 7.41 -31.75
C GLU A 70 -12.58 7.48 -30.70
N VAL A 71 -12.34 6.90 -29.52
CA VAL A 71 -13.29 6.96 -28.40
C VAL A 71 -13.48 8.39 -27.91
N LYS A 72 -12.42 9.19 -27.83
CA LYS A 72 -12.54 10.59 -27.43
C LYS A 72 -13.43 11.37 -28.41
N THR A 73 -13.22 11.19 -29.72
CA THR A 73 -14.06 11.79 -30.75
C THR A 73 -15.51 11.31 -30.63
N GLN A 74 -15.75 10.01 -30.44
CA GLN A 74 -17.09 9.46 -30.22
C GLN A 74 -17.79 10.09 -29.01
N LEU A 75 -17.08 10.22 -27.89
CA LEU A 75 -17.62 10.79 -26.66
C LEU A 75 -18.04 12.25 -26.84
N ILE A 76 -17.23 13.05 -27.53
CA ILE A 76 -17.53 14.47 -27.75
C ILE A 76 -18.59 14.64 -28.84
N ASP A 77 -18.34 14.11 -30.03
CA ASP A 77 -19.10 14.44 -31.23
C ASP A 77 -20.41 13.65 -31.33
N SER A 78 -20.41 12.39 -30.90
CA SER A 78 -21.57 11.51 -31.03
C SER A 78 -22.41 11.44 -29.75
N LEU A 79 -21.77 11.49 -28.57
CA LEU A 79 -22.43 11.31 -27.28
C LEU A 79 -22.56 12.62 -26.48
N GLY A 80 -21.99 13.73 -26.98
CA GLY A 80 -22.17 15.06 -26.40
C GLY A 80 -21.52 15.24 -25.02
N ILE A 81 -20.47 14.49 -24.70
CA ILE A 81 -19.79 14.56 -23.41
C ILE A 81 -18.83 15.74 -23.38
N ALA A 82 -18.96 16.54 -22.33
CA ALA A 82 -18.12 17.71 -22.11
C ALA A 82 -16.62 17.30 -22.02
N PRO A 83 -15.71 17.91 -22.79
CA PRO A 83 -14.30 17.52 -22.85
C PRO A 83 -13.60 17.46 -21.49
N GLU A 84 -13.99 18.33 -20.55
CA GLU A 84 -13.48 18.40 -19.18
C GLU A 84 -13.82 17.18 -18.33
N LYS A 85 -14.85 16.40 -18.71
CA LYS A 85 -15.18 15.13 -18.06
C LYS A 85 -14.38 13.95 -18.60
N ILE A 86 -13.64 14.11 -19.70
CA ILE A 86 -12.96 13.01 -20.38
C ILE A 86 -11.49 12.97 -19.98
N CYS A 87 -11.08 11.87 -19.35
CA CYS A 87 -9.72 11.63 -18.92
C CYS A 87 -9.06 10.51 -19.75
N ILE A 88 -7.84 10.74 -20.21
CA ILE A 88 -6.98 9.68 -20.76
C ILE A 88 -5.85 9.47 -19.75
N PRO A 89 -5.82 8.34 -19.05
CA PRO A 89 -4.85 8.13 -17.98
C PRO A 89 -3.47 7.81 -18.57
N PRO A 90 -2.40 8.04 -17.80
CA PRO A 90 -1.07 7.59 -18.20
C PRO A 90 -1.03 6.06 -18.32
N LYS A 91 -0.21 5.55 -19.26
CA LYS A 91 -0.09 4.11 -19.54
C LYS A 91 0.29 3.26 -18.31
N SER A 92 0.97 3.85 -17.32
CA SER A 92 1.33 3.19 -16.05
C SER A 92 0.09 2.71 -15.29
N LYS A 93 -0.98 3.51 -15.25
CA LYS A 93 -2.24 3.15 -14.59
C LYS A 93 -3.04 2.10 -15.36
N LEU A 94 -2.75 1.89 -16.65
CA LEU A 94 -3.44 0.93 -17.52
C LEU A 94 -2.76 -0.45 -17.60
N LYS A 95 -1.66 -0.68 -16.89
CA LYS A 95 -0.97 -1.97 -16.86
C LYS A 95 -1.11 -2.60 -15.49
N LYS A 96 -1.25 -3.94 -15.46
CA LYS A 96 -1.14 -4.69 -14.20
C LYS A 96 0.24 -4.36 -13.62
N GLN A 97 0.29 -3.77 -12.44
CA GLN A 97 1.56 -3.49 -11.80
C GLN A 97 2.20 -4.83 -11.44
N THR A 98 3.42 -5.03 -11.94
CA THR A 98 4.28 -6.08 -11.44
C THR A 98 4.72 -5.65 -10.05
N PRO A 99 4.58 -6.50 -9.01
CA PRO A 99 5.06 -6.14 -7.69
C PRO A 99 6.52 -5.65 -7.74
N PRO A 100 6.85 -4.56 -7.03
CA PRO A 100 8.11 -3.84 -7.17
C PRO A 100 9.31 -4.74 -6.93
N PHE A 101 9.21 -5.70 -6.02
CA PHE A 101 10.31 -6.57 -5.64
C PHE A 101 10.59 -7.71 -6.61
N TYR A 102 9.85 -7.88 -7.72
CA TYR A 102 10.33 -8.72 -8.81
C TYR A 102 11.53 -8.08 -9.52
N ASN A 103 11.63 -6.75 -9.53
CA ASN A 103 12.82 -6.05 -10.00
C ASN A 103 13.95 -6.22 -8.98
N GLU A 104 15.05 -6.86 -9.38
CA GLU A 104 16.17 -7.17 -8.48
C GLU A 104 16.89 -5.93 -7.95
N VAL A 105 16.95 -4.85 -8.73
CA VAL A 105 17.53 -3.56 -8.32
C VAL A 105 16.63 -2.92 -7.25
N THR A 106 15.32 -2.94 -7.47
CA THR A 106 14.34 -2.45 -6.49
C THR A 106 14.36 -3.28 -5.21
N ARG A 107 14.42 -4.62 -5.30
CA ARG A 107 14.55 -5.49 -4.13
C ARG A 107 15.86 -5.25 -3.38
N ALA A 108 16.98 -5.05 -4.09
CA ALA A 108 18.25 -4.68 -3.46
C ALA A 108 18.18 -3.32 -2.76
N PHE A 109 17.48 -2.34 -3.34
CA PHE A 109 17.23 -1.05 -2.70
C PHE A 109 16.40 -1.19 -1.42
N GLY A 110 15.33 -2.02 -1.43
CA GLY A 110 14.58 -2.34 -0.23
C GLY A 110 15.42 -2.98 0.88
N ARG A 111 16.35 -3.89 0.53
CA ARG A 111 17.30 -4.46 1.52
C ARG A 111 18.21 -3.39 2.13
N LYS A 112 18.71 -2.46 1.31
CA LYS A 112 19.53 -1.33 1.76
C LYS A 112 18.77 -0.50 2.79
N ILE A 113 17.53 -0.11 2.47
CA ILE A 113 16.65 0.65 3.37
C ILE A 113 16.51 -0.06 4.72
N ILE A 114 16.13 -1.34 4.73
CA ILE A 114 15.97 -2.13 5.96
C ILE A 114 17.26 -2.16 6.80
N CYS A 115 18.40 -2.43 6.16
CA CYS A 115 19.68 -2.56 6.86
C CYS A 115 20.13 -1.23 7.47
N GLU A 116 20.02 -0.13 6.74
CA GLU A 116 20.48 1.19 7.18
C GLU A 116 19.56 1.78 8.26
N LEU A 117 18.24 1.68 8.10
CA LEU A 117 17.29 2.08 9.14
C LEU A 117 17.50 1.27 10.43
N SER A 118 17.68 -0.05 10.32
CA SER A 118 17.93 -0.90 11.48
C SER A 118 19.23 -0.53 12.19
N ALA A 119 20.30 -0.24 11.44
CA ALA A 119 21.58 0.16 12.02
C ALA A 119 21.45 1.47 12.83
N ILE A 120 20.75 2.46 12.27
CA ILE A 120 20.50 3.74 12.95
C ILE A 120 19.61 3.56 14.18
N ALA A 121 18.55 2.76 14.07
CA ALA A 121 17.63 2.46 15.16
C ALA A 121 18.35 1.77 16.34
N ILE A 122 19.20 0.78 16.05
CA ILE A 122 20.03 0.10 17.05
C ILE A 122 20.97 1.10 17.75
N GLU A 123 21.65 1.97 17.00
CA GLU A 123 22.53 3.01 17.57
C GLU A 123 21.75 3.96 18.51
N ARG A 124 20.49 4.25 18.18
CA ARG A 124 19.61 5.15 18.94
C ARG A 124 18.79 4.45 20.03
N ASN A 125 18.94 3.14 20.21
CA ASN A 125 18.11 2.32 21.11
C ASN A 125 16.60 2.43 20.81
N VAL A 126 16.25 2.56 19.53
CA VAL A 126 14.86 2.50 19.05
C VAL A 126 14.56 1.05 18.68
N PRO A 127 13.51 0.41 19.24
CA PRO A 127 13.14 -0.97 18.90
C PRO A 127 12.32 -1.01 17.60
N LEU A 128 12.98 -0.72 16.48
CA LEU A 128 12.38 -0.69 15.14
C LEU A 128 12.42 -2.08 14.51
N VAL A 129 11.36 -2.85 14.70
CA VAL A 129 11.29 -4.24 14.26
C VAL A 129 10.65 -4.38 12.88
N LEU A 130 11.07 -5.39 12.11
CA LEU A 130 10.33 -5.80 10.91
C LEU A 130 8.95 -6.35 11.28
N ASP A 131 7.98 -6.15 10.40
CA ASP A 131 6.60 -6.58 10.62
C ASP A 131 5.99 -7.24 9.37
N PHE A 132 4.81 -7.84 9.53
CA PHE A 132 3.96 -8.38 8.45
C PHE A 132 4.73 -9.14 7.34
N GLY A 133 4.52 -8.78 6.07
CA GLY A 133 5.07 -9.46 4.89
C GLY A 133 6.59 -9.38 4.83
N THR A 134 7.16 -8.26 5.30
CA THR A 134 8.60 -8.06 5.38
C THR A 134 9.26 -9.03 6.34
N LEU A 135 8.73 -9.16 7.57
CA LEU A 135 9.22 -10.14 8.54
C LEU A 135 9.03 -11.57 8.00
N LEU A 136 7.87 -11.86 7.41
CA LEU A 136 7.57 -13.17 6.82
C LEU A 136 8.60 -13.55 5.77
N GLY A 137 8.95 -12.63 4.86
CA GLY A 137 10.00 -12.81 3.86
C GLY A 137 11.35 -13.11 4.49
N VAL A 138 11.80 -12.25 5.41
CA VAL A 138 13.10 -12.38 6.06
C VAL A 138 13.24 -13.72 6.82
N ILE A 139 12.18 -14.20 7.45
CA ILE A 139 12.19 -15.47 8.17
C ILE A 139 12.05 -16.68 7.24
N ARG A 140 11.12 -16.64 6.28
CA ARG A 140 10.76 -17.78 5.41
C ARG A 140 11.68 -17.90 4.20
N GLU A 141 11.85 -16.82 3.46
CA GLU A 141 12.56 -16.75 2.18
C GLU A 141 14.02 -16.29 2.34
N ARG A 142 14.38 -15.79 3.54
CA ARG A 142 15.67 -15.17 3.84
C ARG A 142 15.92 -13.89 3.04
N ASP A 143 14.85 -13.31 2.52
CA ASP A 143 14.85 -12.15 1.63
C ASP A 143 13.48 -11.46 1.66
N ILE A 144 13.35 -10.29 1.06
CA ILE A 144 12.05 -9.66 0.80
C ILE A 144 11.25 -10.55 -0.17
N ILE A 145 9.95 -10.73 0.09
CA ILE A 145 9.07 -11.52 -0.78
C ILE A 145 8.97 -10.86 -2.15
N ALA A 146 9.30 -11.58 -3.22
CA ALA A 146 9.37 -10.97 -4.56
C ALA A 146 8.02 -10.44 -5.09
N TRP A 147 6.91 -10.93 -4.55
CA TRP A 147 5.56 -10.48 -4.91
C TRP A 147 4.91 -9.58 -3.86
N ASP A 148 5.63 -9.16 -2.82
CA ASP A 148 5.20 -8.06 -1.94
C ASP A 148 5.35 -6.71 -2.66
N ASP A 149 4.69 -5.69 -2.12
CA ASP A 149 4.67 -4.34 -2.66
C ASP A 149 5.13 -3.24 -1.70
N ASP A 150 5.44 -3.57 -0.44
CA ASP A 150 5.95 -2.62 0.53
C ASP A 150 6.93 -3.22 1.55
N ILE A 151 7.47 -2.35 2.40
CA ILE A 151 8.29 -2.71 3.57
C ILE A 151 7.53 -2.30 4.82
N ASP A 152 7.29 -3.24 5.71
CA ASP A 152 6.60 -3.00 6.98
C ASP A 152 7.58 -3.07 8.16
N MET A 153 7.60 -2.01 8.94
CA MET A 153 8.30 -1.93 10.22
C MET A 153 7.37 -1.40 11.30
N SER A 154 7.68 -1.70 12.56
CA SER A 154 6.89 -1.28 13.72
C SER A 154 7.76 -0.83 14.87
N VAL A 155 7.25 0.11 15.66
CA VAL A 155 7.80 0.49 16.97
C VAL A 155 6.69 0.52 18.03
N PRO A 156 7.03 0.31 19.32
CA PRO A 156 6.10 0.55 20.42
C PRO A 156 5.70 2.03 20.52
N GLU A 157 4.55 2.28 21.13
CA GLU A 157 4.14 3.62 21.52
C GLU A 157 5.21 4.33 22.38
N GLY A 158 5.31 5.66 22.21
CA GLY A 158 6.36 6.47 22.82
C GLY A 158 7.64 6.60 21.99
N PHE A 159 7.79 5.86 20.90
CA PHE A 159 8.94 5.96 19.98
C PHE A 159 8.64 6.71 18.67
N PHE A 160 7.48 7.34 18.51
CA PHE A 160 7.09 8.01 17.26
C PHE A 160 8.11 9.07 16.84
N ASP A 161 8.43 10.03 17.71
CA ASP A 161 9.39 11.11 17.40
C ASP A 161 10.80 10.56 17.18
N LEU A 162 11.23 9.58 17.98
CA LEU A 162 12.53 8.92 17.79
C LEU A 162 12.61 8.15 16.46
N THR A 163 11.47 7.68 15.94
CA THR A 163 11.41 7.04 14.62
C THR A 163 11.54 8.06 13.50
N ILE A 164 10.97 9.25 13.68
CA ILE A 164 11.22 10.39 12.77
C ILE A 164 12.72 10.72 12.75
N ASP A 165 13.36 10.83 13.92
CA ASP A 165 14.82 11.10 14.00
C ASP A 165 15.66 10.03 13.28
N VAL A 166 15.24 8.75 13.36
CA VAL A 166 15.89 7.64 12.63
C VAL A 166 15.74 7.83 11.12
N ILE A 167 14.53 8.14 10.65
CA ILE A 167 14.23 8.37 9.23
C ILE A 167 14.99 9.58 8.70
N GLU A 168 14.99 10.71 9.41
CA GLU A 168 15.70 11.92 9.00
C GLU A 168 17.20 11.69 8.90
N ARG A 169 17.78 10.94 9.85
CA ARG A 169 19.20 10.56 9.78
C ARG A 169 19.48 9.64 8.59
N PHE A 170 18.59 8.68 8.31
CA PHE A 170 18.69 7.83 7.13
C PHE A 170 18.69 8.68 5.85
N ILE A 171 17.71 9.58 5.70
CA ILE A 171 17.61 10.48 4.54
C ILE A 171 18.88 11.34 4.41
N SER A 172 19.40 11.89 5.51
CA SER A 172 20.61 12.74 5.48
C SER A 172 21.89 11.99 5.07
N GLN A 173 21.91 10.67 5.26
CA GLN A 173 23.05 9.81 4.95
C GLN A 173 22.89 9.12 3.59
N ASP A 174 21.69 9.13 3.02
CA ASP A 174 21.41 8.49 1.74
C ASP A 174 22.12 9.21 0.60
N ASN A 175 22.64 8.41 -0.33
CA ASN A 175 23.36 8.86 -1.51
C ASN A 175 22.87 8.15 -2.78
N SER A 176 21.66 7.59 -2.74
CA SER A 176 21.09 6.82 -3.85
C SER A 176 20.64 7.68 -5.03
N GLY A 177 20.47 8.98 -4.82
CA GLY A 177 19.99 9.92 -5.85
C GLY A 177 18.47 10.04 -5.93
N VAL A 178 17.72 9.28 -5.14
CA VAL A 178 16.26 9.46 -5.01
C VAL A 178 15.94 10.70 -4.17
N SER A 179 14.75 11.26 -4.37
CA SER A 179 14.18 12.27 -3.46
C SER A 179 13.25 11.60 -2.47
N TRP A 180 13.35 11.91 -1.19
CA TRP A 180 12.56 11.28 -0.14
C TRP A 180 11.35 12.15 0.26
N GLN A 181 10.24 11.52 0.62
CA GLN A 181 9.08 12.19 1.21
C GLN A 181 8.63 11.42 2.44
N VAL A 182 8.31 12.15 3.52
CA VAL A 182 7.84 11.58 4.79
C VAL A 182 6.41 12.03 5.04
N GLU A 183 5.51 11.08 5.26
CA GLU A 183 4.12 11.33 5.61
C GLU A 183 3.85 10.81 7.03
N LYS A 184 3.34 11.68 7.90
CA LYS A 184 3.06 11.36 9.31
C LYS A 184 1.56 11.21 9.48
N THR A 185 1.10 10.04 9.91
CA THR A 185 -0.30 9.81 10.24
C THR A 185 -0.53 10.12 11.72
N LEU A 186 -1.44 11.06 11.99
CA LEU A 186 -1.83 11.50 13.33
C LEU A 186 -3.33 11.27 13.56
N ASP A 187 -3.73 11.06 14.80
CA ASP A 187 -5.14 11.13 15.19
C ASP A 187 -5.61 12.57 15.46
N LYS A 188 -6.91 12.79 15.71
CA LYS A 188 -7.48 14.12 16.00
C LYS A 188 -6.89 14.83 17.22
N SER A 189 -6.21 14.09 18.11
CA SER A 189 -5.55 14.63 19.29
C SER A 189 -4.07 14.98 19.04
N GLY A 190 -3.56 14.67 17.85
CA GLY A 190 -2.15 14.83 17.49
C GLY A 190 -1.28 13.64 17.90
N ARG A 191 -1.87 12.49 18.29
CA ARG A 191 -1.11 11.28 18.59
C ARG A 191 -0.53 10.69 17.31
N GLY A 192 0.76 10.37 17.32
CA GLY A 192 1.42 9.65 16.24
C GLY A 192 0.91 8.21 16.09
N MET A 193 0.37 7.90 14.91
CA MET A 193 -0.22 6.60 14.58
C MET A 193 0.71 5.75 13.71
N GLY A 194 1.39 6.40 12.75
CA GLY A 194 2.36 5.75 11.88
C GLY A 194 3.06 6.75 10.96
N ILE A 195 4.12 6.30 10.30
CA ILE A 195 4.90 7.11 9.35
C ILE A 195 5.02 6.32 8.04
N VAL A 196 4.99 7.01 6.91
CA VAL A 196 5.25 6.43 5.60
C VAL A 196 6.43 7.17 4.97
N LEU A 197 7.45 6.41 4.59
CA LEU A 197 8.58 6.88 3.81
C LEU A 197 8.38 6.48 2.35
N LEU A 198 8.35 7.49 1.49
CA LEU A 198 8.21 7.38 0.05
C LEU A 198 9.48 7.92 -0.61
N PHE A 199 9.71 7.52 -1.85
CA PHE A 199 10.79 8.07 -2.66
C PHE A 199 10.34 8.32 -4.10
N VAL A 200 11.05 9.21 -4.77
CA VAL A 200 10.93 9.47 -6.21
C VAL A 200 12.29 9.22 -6.84
N ASP A 201 12.36 8.23 -7.74
CA ASP A 201 13.55 7.95 -8.53
C ASP A 201 13.53 8.74 -9.86
N PRO A 202 14.37 9.78 -10.02
CA PRO A 202 14.39 10.57 -11.26
C PRO A 202 14.83 9.75 -12.48
N GLU A 203 15.57 8.66 -12.29
CA GLU A 203 16.05 7.80 -13.37
C GLU A 203 15.01 6.74 -13.80
N ASN A 204 13.92 6.57 -13.03
CA ASN A 204 12.91 5.52 -13.22
C ASN A 204 13.50 4.10 -13.36
N SER A 205 14.59 3.85 -12.62
CA SER A 205 15.26 2.55 -12.52
C SER A 205 14.63 1.64 -11.47
N LEU A 206 14.01 2.26 -10.45
CA LEU A 206 13.32 1.61 -9.35
C LEU A 206 11.82 1.54 -9.60
N SER A 207 11.18 0.46 -9.17
CA SER A 207 9.72 0.38 -9.09
C SER A 207 9.25 0.98 -7.77
N ASP A 208 8.15 1.72 -7.79
CA ASP A 208 7.62 2.40 -6.62
C ASP A 208 7.21 1.38 -5.53
N PHE A 209 7.60 1.66 -4.28
CA PHE A 209 7.12 1.00 -3.08
C PHE A 209 7.21 1.97 -1.90
N LYS A 210 6.54 1.64 -0.79
CA LYS A 210 6.56 2.43 0.44
C LYS A 210 7.26 1.66 1.56
N THR A 211 7.85 2.39 2.51
CA THR A 211 8.27 1.82 3.80
C THR A 211 7.39 2.40 4.89
N THR A 212 6.68 1.54 5.62
CA THR A 212 5.75 1.92 6.68
C THR A 212 6.38 1.70 8.06
N PHE A 213 6.08 2.61 8.99
CA PHE A 213 6.53 2.56 10.37
C PHE A 213 5.30 2.69 11.27
N SER A 214 4.76 1.55 11.68
CA SER A 214 3.52 1.50 12.44
C SER A 214 3.77 1.62 13.95
N ILE A 215 2.94 2.40 14.63
CA ILE A 215 2.98 2.46 16.09
C ILE A 215 2.13 1.34 16.68
N ARG A 216 2.68 0.70 17.72
CA ARG A 216 2.02 -0.39 18.46
C ARG A 216 1.78 -0.02 19.91
N GLU A 217 0.51 0.07 20.31
CA GLU A 217 0.09 0.35 21.70
C GLU A 217 -0.01 -0.94 22.51
N PHE A 218 0.38 -0.93 23.78
CA PHE A 218 0.19 -2.07 24.67
C PHE A 218 -1.05 -1.91 25.53
N LYS A 219 -2.02 -2.80 25.36
CA LYS A 219 -3.28 -2.74 26.08
C LYS A 219 -3.83 -4.14 26.32
N GLU A 220 -4.15 -4.45 27.57
CA GLU A 220 -4.80 -5.72 27.96
C GLU A 220 -4.07 -6.98 27.47
N GLY A 221 -2.73 -6.98 27.48
CA GLY A 221 -1.92 -8.12 27.02
C GLY A 221 -1.74 -8.18 25.50
N LYS A 222 -2.26 -7.19 24.76
CA LYS A 222 -2.13 -7.08 23.30
C LYS A 222 -1.18 -5.96 22.90
N SER A 223 -0.47 -6.18 21.81
CA SER A 223 0.12 -5.14 20.97
C SER A 223 -0.90 -4.79 19.88
N ILE A 224 -1.43 -3.58 19.93
CA ILE A 224 -2.47 -3.04 19.05
C ILE A 224 -1.81 -2.25 17.93
N HIS A 225 -2.05 -2.61 16.67
CA HIS A 225 -1.58 -1.87 15.51
C HIS A 225 -2.40 -0.59 15.31
N LEU A 226 -1.84 0.56 15.72
CA LEU A 226 -2.55 1.83 15.78
C LEU A 226 -3.05 2.35 14.43
N PRO A 227 -2.30 2.29 13.30
CA PRO A 227 -2.82 2.76 12.01
C PRO A 227 -4.11 2.07 11.58
N SER A 228 -4.32 0.83 12.03
CA SER A 228 -5.54 0.06 11.76
C SER A 228 -6.60 0.13 12.86
N LEU A 229 -6.38 0.97 13.87
CA LEU A 229 -7.20 1.07 15.09
C LEU A 229 -7.39 -0.28 15.79
N GLY A 230 -6.37 -1.13 15.70
CA GLY A 230 -6.36 -2.44 16.33
C GLY A 230 -6.98 -3.58 15.52
N MET A 231 -7.40 -3.37 14.26
CA MET A 231 -7.83 -4.47 13.39
C MET A 231 -6.80 -5.61 13.37
N TRP A 232 -5.52 -5.24 13.25
CA TRP A 232 -4.42 -6.13 13.55
C TRP A 232 -3.95 -5.94 15.00
N PHE A 233 -3.71 -7.07 15.65
CA PHE A 233 -3.13 -7.12 16.98
C PHE A 233 -2.26 -8.37 17.11
N SER A 234 -1.52 -8.48 18.20
CA SER A 234 -0.81 -9.70 18.59
C SER A 234 -0.65 -9.74 20.10
N PRO A 235 -0.21 -10.86 20.70
CA PRO A 235 0.32 -10.86 22.05
C PRO A 235 1.42 -9.79 22.21
N GLU A 236 1.37 -9.01 23.29
CA GLU A 236 2.30 -7.89 23.50
C GLU A 236 3.75 -8.35 23.69
N GLU A 237 3.97 -9.59 24.14
CA GLU A 237 5.31 -10.13 24.40
C GLU A 237 6.23 -10.10 23.17
N HIS A 238 5.66 -10.17 21.95
CA HIS A 238 6.42 -10.10 20.70
C HIS A 238 7.03 -8.71 20.45
N PHE A 239 6.41 -7.65 20.98
CA PHE A 239 6.79 -6.27 20.70
C PHE A 239 7.35 -5.54 21.93
N ARG A 240 7.26 -6.12 23.13
CA ARG A 240 7.89 -5.55 24.34
C ARG A 240 9.41 -5.52 24.25
N HIS A 241 10.00 -6.47 23.53
CA HIS A 241 11.44 -6.56 23.30
C HIS A 241 11.72 -6.90 21.84
N ALA A 242 12.75 -6.27 21.28
CA ALA A 242 13.27 -6.61 19.96
C ALA A 242 14.36 -7.70 20.09
N GLU A 243 14.30 -8.70 19.22
CA GLU A 243 15.43 -9.60 18.96
C GLU A 243 16.23 -9.08 17.76
N THR A 244 17.51 -9.46 17.68
CA THR A 244 18.39 -9.07 16.58
C THR A 244 18.85 -10.31 15.82
N ILE A 245 18.82 -10.25 14.49
CA ILE A 245 19.38 -11.30 13.61
C ILE A 245 20.40 -10.69 12.65
N ASN A 246 21.31 -11.54 12.15
CA ASN A 246 22.18 -11.16 11.03
C ASN A 246 21.44 -11.41 9.71
N TRP A 247 21.34 -10.37 8.88
CA TRP A 247 20.72 -10.45 7.56
C TRP A 247 21.57 -9.63 6.57
N TYR A 248 22.04 -10.28 5.50
CA TYR A 248 23.00 -9.71 4.56
C TYR A 248 24.24 -9.06 5.22
N GLY A 249 24.72 -9.63 6.33
CA GLY A 249 25.88 -9.12 7.05
C GLY A 249 25.58 -7.95 8.01
N ASN A 250 24.35 -7.45 8.04
CA ASN A 250 23.89 -6.38 8.92
C ASN A 250 23.07 -6.94 10.09
N SER A 251 23.03 -6.19 11.19
CA SER A 251 22.13 -6.49 12.31
C SER A 251 20.78 -5.82 12.06
N ILE A 252 19.70 -6.60 12.04
CA ILE A 252 18.33 -6.10 11.91
C ILE A 252 17.50 -6.54 13.11
N GLN A 253 16.53 -5.72 13.50
CA GLN A 253 15.63 -5.99 14.61
C GLN A 253 14.34 -6.67 14.14
N ILE A 254 13.88 -7.66 14.89
CA ILE A 254 12.65 -8.41 14.64
C ILE A 254 11.86 -8.55 15.95
N PRO A 255 10.54 -8.84 15.90
CA PRO A 255 9.75 -9.10 17.08
C PRO A 255 10.28 -10.32 17.84
N ALA A 256 10.20 -10.29 19.18
CA ALA A 256 10.56 -11.44 20.01
C ALA A 256 9.70 -12.66 19.66
N LYS A 257 10.31 -13.84 19.62
CA LYS A 257 9.66 -15.08 19.16
C LYS A 257 8.99 -14.91 17.79
N ALA A 258 9.68 -14.31 16.82
CA ALA A 258 9.13 -13.96 15.50
C ALA A 258 8.34 -15.08 14.80
N LYS A 259 8.73 -16.34 14.95
CA LYS A 259 7.99 -17.48 14.36
C LYS A 259 6.61 -17.69 15.00
N ASP A 260 6.50 -17.52 16.30
CA ASP A 260 5.23 -17.62 17.03
C ASP A 260 4.33 -16.44 16.65
N TYR A 261 4.91 -15.25 16.48
CA TYR A 261 4.19 -14.09 15.95
C TYR A 261 3.67 -14.33 14.52
N LEU A 262 4.49 -14.86 13.62
CA LEU A 262 4.06 -15.19 12.26
C LEU A 262 2.96 -16.26 12.23
N ALA A 263 3.06 -17.28 13.10
CA ALA A 263 2.00 -18.29 13.26
C ALA A 263 0.70 -17.69 13.80
N PHE A 264 0.79 -16.74 14.74
CA PHE A 264 -0.38 -15.99 15.21
C PHE A 264 -1.02 -15.18 14.07
N LEU A 265 -0.22 -14.49 13.26
CA LEU A 265 -0.73 -13.58 12.23
C LEU A 265 -1.30 -14.33 11.01
N TYR A 266 -0.60 -15.35 10.53
CA TYR A 266 -0.89 -16.03 9.26
C TYR A 266 -1.41 -17.47 9.40
N GLY A 267 -1.47 -18.00 10.63
CA GLY A 267 -1.85 -19.39 10.91
C GLY A 267 -0.67 -20.36 10.80
N ASP A 268 -0.89 -21.62 11.22
CA ASP A 268 0.16 -22.66 11.28
C ASP A 268 0.81 -22.97 9.90
N ASP A 269 0.12 -22.64 8.81
CA ASP A 269 0.60 -22.88 7.45
C ASP A 269 1.41 -21.73 6.85
N TRP A 270 1.80 -20.71 7.65
CA TRP A 270 2.57 -19.53 7.22
C TRP A 270 3.87 -19.84 6.48
N HIS A 271 4.45 -21.01 6.72
CA HIS A 271 5.61 -21.54 6.02
C HIS A 271 5.35 -21.83 4.54
N THR A 272 4.09 -21.97 4.13
CA THR A 272 3.69 -22.23 2.75
C THR A 272 3.45 -20.90 2.02
N PRO A 273 4.18 -20.61 0.94
CA PRO A 273 3.99 -19.37 0.20
C PRO A 273 2.56 -19.23 -0.37
N LYS A 274 1.88 -18.14 0.00
CA LYS A 274 0.59 -17.71 -0.57
C LYS A 274 0.81 -16.39 -1.30
N LYS A 275 0.64 -16.40 -2.64
CA LYS A 275 0.91 -15.22 -3.48
C LYS A 275 -0.22 -14.20 -3.54
N ASN A 276 -1.44 -14.65 -3.28
CA ASN A 276 -2.65 -13.82 -3.38
C ASN A 276 -3.32 -13.80 -2.00
N ILE A 277 -2.59 -13.29 -1.00
CA ILE A 277 -3.15 -13.13 0.33
C ILE A 277 -4.22 -12.04 0.31
N THR A 278 -5.30 -12.27 1.06
CA THR A 278 -6.43 -11.37 1.21
C THR A 278 -6.64 -11.08 2.70
N PHE A 279 -7.47 -10.09 3.03
CA PHE A 279 -7.82 -9.81 4.44
C PHE A 279 -8.38 -11.03 5.18
N SER A 280 -9.06 -11.94 4.48
CA SER A 280 -9.60 -13.18 5.08
C SER A 280 -8.56 -14.26 5.36
N ASP A 281 -7.33 -14.12 4.88
CA ASP A 281 -6.26 -15.10 5.10
C ASP A 281 -5.48 -14.87 6.40
N TYR A 282 -5.65 -13.70 7.05
CA TYR A 282 -5.09 -13.46 8.37
C TYR A 282 -5.82 -14.29 9.42
N ALA A 283 -5.07 -15.06 10.22
CA ALA A 283 -5.63 -15.98 11.20
C ALA A 283 -6.25 -15.26 12.41
N ASN A 284 -5.71 -14.08 12.75
CA ASN A 284 -6.16 -13.29 13.88
C ASN A 284 -6.29 -11.81 13.51
N THR A 285 -7.53 -11.35 13.45
CA THR A 285 -7.91 -9.94 13.34
C THR A 285 -9.09 -9.68 14.27
N GLN A 286 -9.37 -8.41 14.54
CA GLN A 286 -10.59 -8.00 15.24
C GLN A 286 -11.36 -6.99 14.39
N ALA A 287 -12.67 -6.95 14.59
CA ALA A 287 -13.52 -5.98 13.92
C ALA A 287 -13.19 -4.57 14.43
N VAL A 288 -13.16 -3.63 13.49
CA VAL A 288 -13.10 -2.18 13.74
C VAL A 288 -14.17 -1.57 12.86
N GLU A 289 -15.09 -0.83 13.46
CA GLU A 289 -16.18 -0.20 12.74
C GLU A 289 -15.69 1.05 12.00
N PHE A 290 -16.27 1.34 10.84
CA PHE A 290 -15.92 2.53 10.08
C PHE A 290 -16.14 3.83 10.87
N SER A 291 -17.13 3.86 11.77
CA SER A 291 -17.34 4.98 12.69
C SER A 291 -16.14 5.23 13.61
N GLU A 292 -15.39 4.20 13.98
CA GLU A 292 -14.18 4.36 14.82
C GLU A 292 -13.08 5.09 14.05
N PHE A 293 -12.96 4.89 12.73
CA PHE A 293 -12.04 5.65 11.88
C PHE A 293 -12.43 7.12 11.78
N LEU A 294 -13.72 7.41 11.61
CA LEU A 294 -14.23 8.78 11.61
C LEU A 294 -13.99 9.46 12.97
N ASP A 295 -14.23 8.74 14.05
CA ASP A 295 -14.04 9.23 15.41
C ASP A 295 -12.57 9.41 15.76
N ALA A 296 -11.66 8.56 15.26
CA ALA A 296 -10.23 8.74 15.41
C ALA A 296 -9.73 10.00 14.70
N GLY A 297 -10.37 10.38 13.59
CA GLY A 297 -10.02 11.58 12.84
C GLY A 297 -8.58 11.52 12.30
N LEU A 298 -8.20 10.35 11.77
CA LEU A 298 -6.87 10.12 11.20
C LEU A 298 -6.63 11.10 10.05
N HIS A 299 -5.49 11.78 10.07
CA HIS A 299 -5.06 12.68 9.02
C HIS A 299 -3.56 12.55 8.79
N VAL A 300 -3.13 12.91 7.58
CA VAL A 300 -1.74 12.87 7.16
C VAL A 300 -1.17 14.28 7.17
N ASP A 301 -0.13 14.48 7.96
CA ASP A 301 0.75 15.64 7.88
C ASP A 301 1.89 15.35 6.89
N LYS A 302 2.05 16.23 5.90
CA LYS A 302 3.02 16.05 4.81
C LYS A 302 4.14 17.07 4.99
N ASP A 303 5.28 16.60 5.50
CA ASP A 303 6.51 17.38 5.41
C ASP A 303 7.10 17.19 4.02
N THR A 304 7.14 18.26 3.23
CA THR A 304 7.91 18.29 1.98
C THR A 304 9.31 18.79 2.33
N GLN A 305 10.31 17.91 2.32
CA GLN A 305 11.73 18.29 2.42
C GLN A 305 12.45 17.98 1.11
#